data_AF-A0A6N7Y945-F1
#
_entry.id   AF-A0A6N7Y945-F1
#
_cell.length_a   1.000
_cell.length_b   1.000
_cell.length_c   1.000
_cell.angle_alpha   90.00
_cell.angle_beta   90.00
_cell.angle_gamma   90.00
#
_symmetry.space_group_name_H-M   'P 1'
#
loop_
_entity.id
_entity.type
_entity.pdbx_description
1 polymer ?
#
loop_
_entity_poly.entity_id
_entity_poly.type
_entity_poly.pdbx_seq_one_letter_code
_entity_poly.pdbx_strand_id
1 'polypeptide(L)'
;MRRMFLLDLLNLFFIATGYMLMITLILFSFDFLQIQTTGSVFLESLSAITIFQFFSNPIFNGLFTLFLIISFLLFLYKAFELYQKEK
;
A
#
# COMPACT_ATOMS: atom_id res chain seq x y z
N MET A 1 23.76 9.61 -15.11
CA MET A 1 23.59 8.71 -13.95
C MET A 1 22.58 9.31 -12.98
N ARG A 2 22.93 10.26 -12.10
CA ARG A 2 21.99 10.84 -11.10
C ARG A 2 20.59 11.27 -11.59
N ARG A 3 20.43 11.78 -12.82
CA ARG A 3 19.11 12.10 -13.41
C ARG A 3 18.29 10.86 -13.80
N MET A 4 18.96 9.80 -14.26
CA MET A 4 18.34 8.53 -14.63
C MET A 4 17.83 7.81 -13.37
N PHE A 5 18.66 7.72 -12.31
CA PHE A 5 18.24 7.28 -10.98
C PHE A 5 16.97 7.96 -10.47
N LEU A 6 16.93 9.30 -10.53
CA LEU A 6 15.78 10.06 -10.06
C LEU A 6 14.53 9.79 -10.90
N LEU A 7 14.66 9.63 -12.22
CA LEU A 7 13.55 9.26 -13.09
C LEU A 7 13.03 7.85 -12.80
N ASP A 8 13.94 6.89 -12.58
CA ASP A 8 13.58 5.52 -12.25
C ASP A 8 12.92 5.40 -10.87
N LEU A 9 13.41 6.16 -9.88
CA LEU A 9 12.80 6.25 -8.57
C LEU A 9 11.40 6.88 -8.63
N LEU A 10 11.24 7.92 -9.46
CA LEU A 10 9.95 8.58 -9.70
C LEU A 10 8.96 7.62 -10.39
N ASN A 11 9.42 6.86 -11.38
CA ASN A 11 8.61 5.84 -12.05
C ASN A 11 8.16 4.75 -11.07
N LEU A 12 9.08 4.26 -10.24
CA LEU A 12 8.77 3.28 -9.21
C LEU A 12 7.73 3.81 -8.22
N PHE A 13 7.86 5.07 -7.82
CA PHE A 13 6.89 5.74 -6.95
C PHE A 13 5.51 5.79 -7.61
N PHE A 14 5.41 6.27 -8.86
CA PHE A 14 4.13 6.32 -9.57
C PHE A 14 3.48 4.96 -9.76
N ILE A 15 4.27 3.92 -10.04
CA ILE A 15 3.77 2.54 -10.16
C ILE A 15 3.19 2.09 -8.82
N ALA A 16 3.93 2.26 -7.72
CA ALA A 16 3.48 1.87 -6.39
C ALA A 16 2.20 2.63 -5.98
N THR A 17 2.15 3.95 -6.21
CA THR A 17 0.96 4.76 -5.96
C THR A 17 -0.22 4.33 -6.83
N GLY A 18 0.00 4.01 -8.10
CA GLY A 18 -1.06 3.53 -9.01
C GLY A 18 -1.70 2.23 -8.52
N TYR A 19 -0.89 1.26 -8.10
CA TYR A 19 -1.39 0.03 -7.50
C TYR A 19 -2.14 0.28 -6.19
N MET A 20 -1.60 1.13 -5.31
CA MET A 20 -2.27 1.49 -4.07
C MET A 20 -3.62 2.18 -4.32
N LEU A 21 -3.71 3.03 -5.33
CA LEU A 21 -4.96 3.67 -5.72
C LEU A 21 -5.98 2.63 -6.19
N MET A 22 -5.58 1.68 -7.03
CA MET A 22 -6.46 0.59 -7.45
C MET A 22 -6.96 -0.26 -6.28
N ILE A 23 -6.06 -0.64 -5.35
CA ILE A 23 -6.44 -1.36 -4.13
C ILE A 23 -7.45 -0.55 -3.32
N THR A 24 -7.21 0.74 -3.16
CA THR A 24 -8.10 1.65 -2.43
C THR A 24 -9.49 1.68 -3.04
N LEU A 25 -9.60 1.81 -4.37
CA LEU A 25 -10.88 1.80 -5.08
C LEU A 25 -11.63 0.46 -4.93
N ILE A 26 -10.91 -0.65 -4.98
CA ILE A 26 -11.50 -1.99 -4.78
C ILE A 26 -12.04 -2.12 -3.36
N LEU A 27 -11.25 -1.73 -2.35
CA LEU A 27 -11.67 -1.76 -0.95
C LEU A 27 -12.87 -0.83 -0.71
N PHE A 28 -12.90 0.35 -1.34
CA PHE A 28 -14.05 1.25 -1.27
C PHE A 28 -15.30 0.63 -1.88
N SER A 29 -15.14 -0.08 -3.01
CA SER A 29 -16.26 -0.78 -3.65
C SER A 29 -16.81 -1.88 -2.74
N PHE A 30 -15.94 -2.64 -2.06
CA PHE A 30 -16.36 -3.68 -1.12
C PHE A 30 -17.02 -3.14 0.14
N ASP A 31 -16.50 -2.03 0.68
CA ASP A 31 -17.09 -1.33 1.83
C ASP A 31 -18.46 -0.74 1.47
N PHE A 32 -18.58 -0.12 0.29
CA PHE A 32 -19.84 0.41 -0.22
C PHE A 32 -20.91 -0.67 -0.44
N LEU A 33 -20.50 -1.83 -0.97
CA LEU A 33 -21.39 -2.98 -1.16
C LEU A 33 -21.64 -3.78 0.13
N GLN A 34 -21.09 -3.35 1.27
CA GLN A 34 -21.23 -3.98 2.59
C GLN A 34 -20.92 -5.49 2.56
N ILE A 35 -19.88 -5.87 1.83
CA ILE A 35 -19.48 -7.28 1.72
C ILE A 35 -19.11 -7.80 3.10
N GLN A 36 -19.76 -8.89 3.52
CA GLN A 36 -19.47 -9.53 4.79
C GLN A 36 -18.09 -10.17 4.76
N THR A 37 -17.24 -9.76 5.69
CA THR A 37 -15.89 -10.27 5.86
C THR A 37 -15.80 -11.06 7.16
N THR A 38 -15.23 -12.25 7.12
CA THR A 38 -14.99 -13.06 8.33
C THR A 38 -13.82 -12.54 9.15
N GLY A 39 -13.98 -12.51 10.48
CA GLY A 39 -13.09 -11.90 11.47
C GLY A 39 -11.67 -12.47 11.51
N SER A 40 -10.75 -11.78 10.84
CA SER A 40 -9.31 -12.00 11.01
C SER A 40 -8.80 -11.13 12.16
N VAL A 41 -8.45 -11.77 13.28
CA VAL A 41 -7.90 -11.09 14.48
C VAL A 41 -6.66 -10.26 14.14
N PHE A 42 -5.84 -10.72 13.21
CA PHE A 42 -4.67 -9.97 12.74
C PHE A 42 -5.07 -8.65 12.07
N LEU A 43 -6.05 -8.69 11.16
CA LEU A 43 -6.48 -7.49 10.43
C LEU A 43 -7.24 -6.52 11.34
N GLU A 44 -8.01 -7.03 12.30
CA GLU A 44 -8.65 -6.18 13.32
C GLU A 44 -7.60 -5.50 14.22
N SER A 45 -6.57 -6.24 14.64
CA SER A 45 -5.48 -5.68 15.43
C SER A 45 -4.69 -4.63 14.64
N LEU A 46 -4.44 -4.90 13.35
CA LEU A 46 -3.81 -3.95 12.44
C LEU A 46 -4.70 -2.73 12.18
N SER A 47 -6.02 -2.91 12.16
CA SER A 47 -7.02 -1.83 12.09
C SER A 47 -7.00 -0.90 13.31
N ALA A 48 -6.62 -1.41 14.48
CA ALA A 48 -6.60 -0.64 15.72
C ALA A 48 -5.39 0.31 15.78
N ILE A 49 -4.28 -0.06 15.14
CA ILE A 49 -3.04 0.74 15.08
C ILE A 49 -2.94 1.59 13.81
N THR A 50 -3.98 1.57 12.99
CA THR A 50 -4.01 2.29 11.72
C THR A 50 -4.17 3.78 11.92
N ILE A 51 -3.36 4.57 11.22
CA ILE A 51 -3.46 6.04 11.24
C ILE A 51 -4.63 6.51 10.36
N PHE A 52 -4.86 5.84 9.23
CA PHE A 52 -5.89 6.20 8.26
C PHE A 52 -7.06 5.21 8.33
N GLN A 53 -8.21 5.69 8.81
CA GLN A 53 -9.46 4.92 8.84
C GLN A 53 -10.40 5.42 7.73
N PHE A 54 -10.11 5.00 6.49
CA PHE A 54 -10.87 5.42 5.31
C PHE A 54 -12.16 4.62 5.11
N PHE A 55 -12.23 3.40 5.65
CA PHE A 55 -13.33 2.46 5.46
C PHE A 55 -14.15 2.30 6.73
N SER A 56 -15.44 2.00 6.58
CA SER A 56 -16.33 1.74 7.70
C SER A 56 -16.02 0.39 8.36
N ASN A 57 -15.65 -0.61 7.55
CA ASN A 57 -15.26 -1.92 8.06
C ASN A 57 -13.78 -1.93 8.53
N PRO A 58 -13.51 -2.30 9.81
CA PRO A 58 -12.14 -2.33 10.34
C PRO A 58 -11.23 -3.29 9.57
N ILE A 59 -11.73 -4.41 9.07
CA ILE A 59 -10.93 -5.37 8.31
C ILE A 59 -10.36 -4.73 7.04
N PHE A 60 -11.12 -3.85 6.38
CA PHE A 60 -10.64 -3.12 5.19
C PHE A 60 -9.60 -2.06 5.54
N ASN A 61 -9.71 -1.38 6.68
CA ASN A 61 -8.66 -0.48 7.18
C ASN A 61 -7.36 -1.24 7.48
N GLY A 62 -7.47 -2.42 8.10
CA GLY A 62 -6.35 -3.33 8.34
C GLY A 62 -5.69 -3.77 7.03
N LEU A 63 -6.48 -4.21 6.03
CA LEU A 63 -5.97 -4.60 4.72
C LEU A 63 -5.29 -3.46 3.99
N PHE A 64 -5.92 -2.27 3.96
CA PHE A 64 -5.33 -1.09 3.36
C PHE A 64 -3.94 -0.80 3.92
N THR A 65 -3.79 -0.89 5.23
CA THR A 65 -2.52 -0.62 5.89
C THR A 65 -1.49 -1.72 5.72
N LEU A 66 -1.92 -2.97 5.65
CA LEU A 66 -1.05 -4.07 5.26
C LEU A 66 -0.46 -3.81 3.87
N PHE A 67 -1.30 -3.45 2.90
CA PHE A 67 -0.85 -3.14 1.54
C PHE A 67 0.02 -1.89 1.47
N LEU A 68 -0.27 -0.87 2.27
CA LEU A 68 0.56 0.32 2.39
C LEU A 68 1.97 -0.05 2.90
N ILE A 69 2.06 -0.83 3.98
CA ILE A 69 3.33 -1.27 4.57
C ILE A 69 4.12 -2.12 3.56
N ILE A 70 3.48 -3.10 2.92
CA ILE A 70 4.13 -3.95 1.92
C ILE A 70 4.62 -3.11 0.74
N SER A 71 3.81 -2.19 0.22
CA SER A 71 4.18 -1.32 -0.89
C SER A 71 5.36 -0.41 -0.53
N PHE A 72 5.37 0.12 0.70
CA PHE A 72 6.48 0.92 1.20
C PHE A 72 7.77 0.11 1.32
N LEU A 73 7.71 -1.11 1.86
CA LEU A 73 8.87 -2.00 1.96
C LEU A 73 9.42 -2.38 0.58
N LEU A 74 8.55 -2.69 -0.39
CA LEU A 74 8.94 -2.99 -1.76
C LEU A 74 9.58 -1.78 -2.45
N PHE A 75 9.02 -0.59 -2.23
CA PHE A 75 9.60 0.66 -2.74
C PHE A 75 11.01 0.88 -2.18
N LEU A 76 11.20 0.76 -0.87
CA LEU A 76 12.53 0.91 -0.24
C LEU A 76 13.53 -0.13 -0.75
N TYR A 77 13.12 -1.40 -0.85
CA TYR A 77 13.97 -2.47 -1.36
C TYR A 77 14.43 -2.18 -2.79
N LYS A 78 13.50 -1.80 -3.68
CA LYS A 78 13.81 -1.48 -5.08
C LYS A 78 14.61 -0.20 -5.24
N ALA A 79 14.33 0.83 -4.43
CA ALA A 79 15.11 2.05 -4.41
C ALA A 79 16.57 1.77 -4.00
N PHE A 80 16.78 0.90 -3.00
CA PHE A 80 18.12 0.49 -2.58
C PHE A 80 18.85 -0.35 -3.63
N GLU A 81 18.17 -1.29 -4.28
CA GLU A 81 18.71 -2.07 -5.40
C GLU A 81 19.17 -1.16 -6.55
N LEU A 82 18.35 -0.18 -6.91
CA LEU A 82 18.65 0.80 -7.94
C LEU A 82 19.86 1.67 -7.56
N TYR A 83 19.95 2.08 -6.29
CA TYR A 83 21.09 2.87 -5.79
C TYR A 83 22.40 2.09 -5.86
N GLN A 84 22.37 0.78 -5.57
CA GLN A 84 23.57 -0.06 -5.72
C GLN A 84 23.99 -0.25 -7.17
N LYS A 85 23.04 -0.35 -8.11
CA LYS A 85 23.32 -0.52 -9.54
C LYS A 85 23.93 0.71 -10.20
N GLU A 86 23.60 1.90 -9.71
CA GLU A 86 24.17 3.17 -10.20
C GLU A 86 25.49 3.58 -9.54
N LYS A 87 25.95 2.83 -8.54
CA LYS A 87 27.24 3.04 -7.86
C LYS A 87 28.37 2.32 -8.58
#